data_AF-A0A7I9VGX5-F1
#
_entry.id   AF-A0A7I9VGX5-F1
#
_cell.length_a   1.000
_cell.length_b   1.000
_cell.length_c   1.000
_cell.angle_alpha   90.00
_cell.angle_beta   90.00
_cell.angle_gamma   90.00
#
_symmetry.space_group_name_H-M   'P 1'
#
loop_
_entity.id
_entity.type
_entity.pdbx_description
1 polymer ?
#
loop_
_entity_poly.entity_id
_entity_poly.type
_entity_poly.pdbx_seq_one_letter_code
_entity_poly.pdbx_strand_id
1 'polypeptide(L)'
;MIFRLAAAGLFLALLGPVVVVLRGDPVDRAAGLQMAGVILTLLLLALAQAFGPAAFQDLALTLGVMSFGGGLVFARFLERWL
;
A
#
# COMPACT_ATOMS: atom_id res chain seq x y z
N MET A 1 1.63 1.94 -22.71
CA MET A 1 0.43 2.77 -22.43
C MET A 1 -0.42 2.19 -21.30
N ILE A 2 -0.68 0.88 -21.28
CA ILE A 2 -1.54 0.22 -20.26
C ILE A 2 -1.08 0.44 -18.81
N PHE A 3 0.24 0.34 -18.55
CA PHE A 3 0.80 0.55 -17.20
C PHE A 3 0.64 1.98 -16.68
N ARG A 4 0.57 2.98 -17.55
CA ARG A 4 0.34 4.39 -17.14
C ARG A 4 -1.09 4.60 -16.67
N LEU A 5 -2.06 3.98 -17.37
CA LEU A 5 -3.46 4.01 -16.96
C LEU A 5 -3.67 3.23 -15.66
N ALA A 6 -3.02 2.07 -15.52
CA ALA A 6 -3.02 1.31 -14.28
C ALA A 6 -2.45 2.13 -13.11
N ALA A 7 -1.31 2.80 -13.30
CA ALA A 7 -0.72 3.68 -12.29
C ALA A 7 -1.66 4.83 -11.90
N ALA A 8 -2.32 5.49 -12.86
CA ALA A 8 -3.28 6.54 -12.57
C ALA A 8 -4.49 6.01 -11.78
N GLY A 9 -5.02 4.85 -12.15
CA GLY A 9 -6.11 4.19 -11.43
C GLY A 9 -5.72 3.80 -10.00
N LEU A 10 -4.52 3.24 -9.81
CA LEU A 10 -3.99 2.87 -8.49
C LEU A 10 -3.75 4.11 -7.61
N PHE A 11 -3.31 5.22 -8.19
CA PHE A 11 -3.13 6.48 -7.47
C PHE A 11 -4.47 7.02 -6.97
N LEU A 12 -5.53 6.93 -7.78
CA LEU A 12 -6.89 7.30 -7.35
C LEU A 12 -7.43 6.33 -6.29
N ALA A 13 -7.18 5.02 -6.44
CA ALA A 13 -7.60 4.01 -5.49
C ALA A 13 -6.98 4.22 -4.09
N LEU A 14 -5.80 4.84 -4.00
CA LEU A 14 -5.11 5.15 -2.74
C LEU A 14 -5.89 6.15 -1.87
N LEU A 15 -6.76 6.98 -2.47
CA LEU A 15 -7.54 7.98 -1.72
C LEU A 15 -8.49 7.33 -0.70
N GLY A 16 -9.11 6.20 -1.03
CA GLY A 16 -10.01 5.49 -0.13
C GLY A 16 -9.33 5.06 1.17
N PRO A 17 -8.26 4.23 1.10
CA PRO A 17 -7.46 3.84 2.26
C PRO A 17 -6.93 5.03 3.06
N VAL A 18 -6.48 6.11 2.40
CA VAL A 18 -6.00 7.31 3.10
C VAL A 18 -7.11 7.95 3.94
N VAL A 19 -8.33 8.05 3.41
CA VAL A 19 -9.47 8.56 4.17
C VAL A 19 -9.77 7.68 5.39
N VAL A 20 -9.73 6.34 5.22
CA VAL A 20 -9.94 5.39 6.31
C VAL A 20 -8.85 5.52 7.39
N VAL A 21 -7.58 5.67 7.00
CA VAL A 21 -6.46 5.89 7.93
C VAL A 21 -6.63 7.19 8.72
N LEU A 22 -7.21 8.23 8.12
CA LEU A 22 -7.39 9.53 8.77
C LEU A 22 -8.63 9.59 9.67
N ARG A 23 -9.70 8.84 9.35
CA ARG A 23 -11.02 8.99 9.99
C ARG A 23 -11.57 7.75 10.69
N GLY A 24 -11.02 6.57 10.47
CA GLY A 24 -11.53 5.31 11.01
C GLY A 24 -11.17 5.07 12.48
N ASP A 25 -11.78 4.04 13.06
CA ASP A 25 -11.41 3.49 14.36
C ASP A 25 -10.04 2.78 14.32
N PRO A 26 -9.37 2.51 15.45
CA PRO A 26 -8.00 1.97 15.47
C PRO A 26 -7.79 0.73 14.58
N VAL A 27 -8.77 -0.17 14.53
CA VAL A 27 -8.77 -1.37 13.67
C VAL A 27 -8.88 -0.98 12.20
N ASP A 28 -9.83 -0.11 11.86
CA ASP A 28 -10.05 0.36 10.48
C ASP A 28 -8.85 1.14 9.96
N ARG A 29 -8.18 1.93 10.82
CA ARG A 29 -6.95 2.65 10.47
C ARG A 29 -5.81 1.69 10.13
N ALA A 30 -5.65 0.61 10.91
CA ALA A 30 -4.65 -0.42 10.62
C ALA A 30 -4.97 -1.17 9.32
N ALA A 31 -6.24 -1.52 9.08
CA ALA A 31 -6.69 -2.13 7.84
C ALA A 31 -6.50 -1.20 6.63
N GLY A 32 -6.82 0.08 6.78
CA GLY A 32 -6.61 1.11 5.77
C GLY A 32 -5.13 1.29 5.44
N LEU A 33 -4.25 1.27 6.45
CA LEU A 33 -2.80 1.36 6.25
C LEU A 33 -2.26 0.14 5.49
N GLN A 34 -2.74 -1.06 5.82
CA GLN A 34 -2.36 -2.28 5.12
C GLN A 34 -2.80 -2.26 3.65
N MET A 35 -4.03 -1.84 3.39
CA MET A 35 -4.54 -1.71 2.01
C MET A 35 -3.79 -0.63 1.23
N ALA A 36 -3.44 0.49 1.87
CA ALA A 36 -2.60 1.52 1.26
C ALA A 36 -1.23 0.97 0.85
N GLY A 37 -0.58 0.17 1.71
CA GLY A 37 0.71 -0.46 1.41
C GLY A 37 0.66 -1.41 0.20
N VAL A 38 -0.41 -2.21 0.08
CA VAL A 38 -0.63 -3.08 -1.09
C VAL A 38 -0.80 -2.25 -2.36
N ILE A 39 -1.66 -1.23 -2.33
CA ILE A 39 -1.91 -0.36 -3.49
C ILE A 39 -0.63 0.38 -3.90
N LEU A 40 0.15 0.88 -2.94
CA LEU A 40 1.41 1.57 -3.22
C LEU A 40 2.45 0.64 -3.83
N THR A 41 2.52 -0.61 -3.37
CA THR A 41 3.40 -1.65 -3.94
C THR A 41 3.06 -1.90 -5.41
N LEU A 42 1.76 -2.08 -5.72
CA LEU A 42 1.29 -2.26 -7.09
C LEU A 42 1.52 -1.02 -7.96
N LEU A 43 1.36 0.18 -7.39
CA LEU A 43 1.63 1.44 -8.06
C LEU A 43 3.11 1.55 -8.45
N LEU A 44 4.03 1.26 -7.52
CA LEU A 44 5.47 1.26 -7.78
C LEU A 44 5.84 0.24 -8.86
N LEU A 45 5.22 -0.95 -8.85
CA LEU A 45 5.44 -1.97 -9.87
C LEU A 45 4.94 -1.51 -11.25
N ALA A 46 3.75 -0.88 -11.31
CA ALA A 46 3.22 -0.32 -12.55
C ALA A 46 4.08 0.83 -13.09
N LEU A 47 4.64 1.67 -12.20
CA LEU A 47 5.59 2.72 -12.54
C LEU A 47 6.91 2.14 -13.05
N ALA A 48 7.42 1.08 -12.44
CA ALA A 48 8.60 0.34 -12.91
C ALA A 48 8.42 -0.11 -14.37
N GLN A 49 7.26 -0.68 -14.69
CA GLN A 49 6.94 -1.11 -16.05
C GLN A 49 6.71 0.05 -17.03
N ALA A 50 6.29 1.23 -16.54
CA ALA A 50 6.00 2.40 -17.37
C ALA A 50 7.23 3.28 -17.67
N PHE A 51 8.20 3.32 -16.76
CA PHE A 51 9.36 4.23 -16.81
C PHE A 51 10.72 3.52 -16.81
N GLY A 52 10.80 2.24 -16.45
CA GLY A 52 12.03 1.45 -16.40
C GLY A 52 12.12 0.58 -15.13
N PRO A 53 12.33 -0.75 -15.23
CA PRO A 53 12.28 -1.66 -14.08
C PRO A 53 13.29 -1.32 -12.97
N ALA A 54 14.49 -0.87 -13.34
CA ALA A 54 15.60 -0.62 -12.42
C ALA A 54 15.35 0.50 -11.39
N ALA A 55 14.40 1.41 -11.64
CA ALA A 55 14.18 2.55 -10.75
C ALA A 55 13.21 2.25 -9.59
N PHE A 56 12.23 1.35 -9.80
CA PHE A 56 11.10 1.20 -8.86
C PHE A 56 10.83 -0.23 -8.41
N GLN A 57 11.43 -1.24 -9.05
CA GLN A 57 11.17 -2.63 -8.72
C GLN A 57 11.69 -3.02 -7.32
N ASP A 58 12.89 -2.58 -6.95
CA ASP A 58 13.46 -2.83 -5.62
C ASP A 58 12.68 -2.11 -4.51
N LEU A 59 12.17 -0.91 -4.81
CA LEU A 59 11.29 -0.16 -3.91
C LEU A 59 9.96 -0.87 -3.71
N ALA A 60 9.35 -1.38 -4.79
CA ALA A 60 8.11 -2.14 -4.71
C ALA A 60 8.30 -3.39 -3.85
N LEU A 61 9.36 -4.16 -4.07
CA LEU A 61 9.65 -5.37 -3.29
C LEU A 61 9.89 -5.05 -1.82
N THR A 62 10.74 -4.06 -1.53
CA THR A 62 11.05 -3.65 -0.15
C THR A 62 9.80 -3.19 0.59
N LEU A 63 8.98 -2.35 -0.06
CA LEU A 63 7.75 -1.84 0.54
C LEU A 63 6.73 -2.97 0.78
N GLY A 64 6.57 -3.90 -0.16
CA GLY A 64 5.64 -5.02 0.00
C GLY A 64 6.00 -5.89 1.21
N VAL A 65 7.28 -6.23 1.36
CA VAL A 65 7.77 -7.02 2.50
C VAL A 65 7.60 -6.25 3.82
N MET A 66 8.00 -4.98 3.86
CA MET A 66 7.90 -4.15 5.06
C MET A 66 6.45 -3.87 5.46
N SER A 67 5.56 -3.62 4.50
CA SER A 67 4.14 -3.41 4.76
C SER A 67 3.49 -4.66 5.33
N PHE A 68 3.83 -5.85 4.82
CA PHE A 68 3.34 -7.10 5.37
C PHE A 68 3.82 -7.32 6.81
N GLY A 69 5.12 -7.17 7.06
CA GLY A 69 5.70 -7.30 8.40
C GLY A 69 5.12 -6.30 9.40
N GLY A 70 5.06 -5.01 9.03
CA GLY A 70 4.49 -3.95 9.87
C GLY A 70 3.00 -4.17 10.16
N GLY A 71 2.22 -4.59 9.15
CA GLY A 71 0.80 -4.91 9.31
C GLY A 71 0.55 -6.03 10.33
N LEU A 72 1.34 -7.10 10.29
CA LEU A 72 1.25 -8.19 11.27
C LEU A 72 1.59 -7.73 12.69
N VAL A 73 2.60 -6.87 12.86
CA VAL A 73 2.94 -6.30 14.16
C VAL A 73 1.80 -5.47 14.72
N PHE A 74 1.17 -4.62 13.89
CA PHE A 74 0.00 -3.84 14.30
C PHE A 74 -1.21 -4.71 14.61
N ALA A 75 -1.49 -5.73 13.80
CA ALA A 75 -2.57 -6.68 14.04
C ALA A 75 -2.37 -7.42 15.37
N ARG A 76 -1.15 -7.91 15.62
CA ARG A 76 -0.80 -8.60 16.86
C ARG A 76 -0.91 -7.69 18.08
N PHE A 77 -0.55 -6.42 17.92
CA PHE A 77 -0.70 -5.44 18.99
C PHE A 77 -2.19 -5.18 19.27
N LEU A 78 -3.00 -4.94 18.25
CA LEU A 78 -4.45 -4.72 18.37
C LEU A 78 -5.17 -5.90 19.03
N GLU A 79 -4.87 -7.14 18.63
CA GLU A 79 -5.42 -8.36 19.26
C GLU A 79 -5.14 -8.45 20.76
N ARG A 80 -4.05 -7.83 21.25
CA ARG A 80 -3.71 -7.86 22.67
C ARG A 80 -4.54 -6.87 23.51
N TRP A 81 -5.08 -5.83 22.87
CA TRP A 81 -5.76 -4.71 23.54
C TRP A 81 -7.27 -4.66 23.25
N LEU A 82 -7.77 -5.48 22.32
CA LEU A 82 -9.20 -5.78 22.09
C LEU A 82 -9.64 -6.95 22.97
#